data_AF-L8MUK3-F1
#
_entry.id   AF-L8MUK3-F1
#
_cell.length_a   1.000
_cell.length_b   1.000
_cell.length_c   1.000
_cell.angle_alpha   90.00
_cell.angle_beta   90.00
_cell.angle_gamma   90.00
#
_symmetry.space_group_name_H-M   'P 1'
#
loop_
_entity.id
_entity.type
_entity.pdbx_description
1 polymer ?
#
loop_
_entity_poly.entity_id
_entity_poly.type
_entity_poly.pdbx_seq_one_letter_code
_entity_poly.pdbx_strand_id
1 'polypeptide(L)'
;MSKVPLPDERILFKGHPAVIGSVTRLLVAIFTLGFAAIWYWLKSINTQYLITSQRIVIEVGIFSKEIETLEIYQIDDIHLEKPLNQRIMGTGNILLVTRDLSAPKVILDRLPIDVRELYEQMRPCIQQARFRYRIRDEENPRELL
;
A
#
# COMPACT_ATOMS: atom_id res chain seq x y z
N MET A 1 -13.82 66.23 44.83
CA MET A 1 -13.50 64.78 44.67
C MET A 1 -12.26 64.67 43.80
N SER A 2 -11.10 64.45 44.44
CA SER A 2 -9.79 64.32 43.77
C SER A 2 -9.65 62.91 43.18
N LYS A 3 -9.30 62.80 41.89
CA LYS A 3 -9.01 61.50 41.25
C LYS A 3 -7.67 60.99 41.80
N VAL A 4 -7.71 59.86 42.50
CA VAL A 4 -6.52 59.15 42.97
C VAL A 4 -5.74 58.66 41.74
N PRO A 5 -4.45 59.00 41.57
CA PRO A 5 -3.67 58.52 40.44
C PRO A 5 -3.42 57.01 40.58
N LEU A 6 -3.80 56.24 39.57
CA LEU A 6 -3.53 54.80 39.50
C LEU A 6 -2.02 54.59 39.21
N PRO A 7 -1.37 53.59 39.83
CA PRO A 7 0.05 53.32 39.62
C PRO A 7 0.36 52.92 38.17
N ASP A 8 1.54 53.34 37.70
CA ASP A 8 2.06 53.13 36.34
C ASP A 8 2.05 51.63 35.96
N GLU A 9 1.52 51.31 34.77
CA GLU A 9 1.29 49.93 34.33
C GLU A 9 2.62 49.21 34.05
N ARG A 10 3.00 48.26 34.91
CA ARG A 10 4.18 47.42 34.71
C ARG A 10 3.78 46.10 34.06
N ILE A 11 4.38 45.80 32.91
CA ILE A 11 4.22 44.51 32.24
C ILE A 11 4.93 43.44 33.07
N LEU A 12 4.14 42.62 33.78
CA LEU A 12 4.64 41.56 34.65
C LEU A 12 5.12 40.32 33.86
N PHE A 13 4.52 40.04 32.71
CA PHE A 13 4.93 38.95 31.83
C PHE A 13 4.47 39.21 30.39
N LYS A 14 5.36 38.99 29.43
CA LYS A 14 5.07 39.03 27.98
C LYS A 14 5.81 37.88 27.30
N GLY A 15 5.06 36.89 26.83
CA GLY A 15 5.63 35.69 26.20
C GLY A 15 4.56 34.71 25.78
N HIS A 16 4.98 33.62 25.13
CA HIS A 16 4.11 32.51 24.74
C HIS A 16 4.13 31.42 25.82
N PRO A 17 3.00 30.77 26.11
CA PRO A 17 2.97 29.64 27.05
C PRO A 17 3.84 28.49 26.54
N ALA A 18 4.36 27.68 27.48
CA ALA A 18 5.13 26.49 27.14
C ALA A 18 4.31 25.54 26.24
N VAL A 19 4.90 25.14 25.11
CA VAL A 19 4.28 24.26 24.10
C VAL A 19 3.82 22.93 24.73
N ILE A 20 4.59 22.42 25.70
CA ILE A 20 4.28 21.22 26.47
C ILE A 20 4.24 21.59 27.95
N GLY A 21 3.09 22.09 28.41
CA GLY A 21 2.87 22.39 29.83
C GLY A 21 2.60 21.17 30.72
N SER A 22 2.49 19.95 30.15
CA SER A 22 2.15 18.74 30.91
C SER A 22 2.75 17.49 30.28
N VAL A 23 3.40 16.66 31.10
CA VAL A 23 3.96 15.35 30.72
C VAL A 23 2.92 14.45 30.04
N THR A 24 1.66 14.56 30.47
CA THR A 24 0.52 13.83 29.88
C THR A 24 0.36 14.07 28.37
N ARG A 25 0.56 15.31 27.88
CA ARG A 25 0.46 15.60 26.43
C ARG A 25 1.57 14.93 25.64
N LEU A 26 2.77 14.86 26.22
CA LEU A 26 3.93 14.20 25.61
C LEU A 26 3.70 12.69 25.52
N LEU A 27 3.19 12.08 26.61
CA LEU A 27 2.82 10.66 26.62
C LEU A 27 1.77 10.35 25.56
N VAL A 28 0.68 11.12 25.50
CA VAL A 28 -0.37 10.92 24.48
C VAL A 28 0.21 11.01 23.08
N ALA A 29 1.05 12.02 22.78
CA ALA A 29 1.68 12.15 21.47
C ALA A 29 2.58 10.95 21.12
N ILE A 30 3.39 10.47 22.06
CA ILE A 30 4.24 9.28 21.88
C ILE A 30 3.39 8.04 21.66
N PHE A 31 2.34 7.82 22.46
CA PHE A 31 1.48 6.66 22.32
C PHE A 31 0.73 6.68 20.99
N THR A 32 0.21 7.83 20.56
CA THR A 32 -0.47 7.94 19.26
C THR A 32 0.47 7.65 18.10
N LEU A 33 1.67 8.26 18.08
CA LEU A 33 2.66 8.02 17.03
C LEU A 33 3.19 6.58 17.06
N GLY A 34 3.52 6.06 18.25
CA GLY A 34 4.03 4.72 18.43
C GLY A 34 3.01 3.65 18.04
N PHE A 35 1.76 3.80 18.48
CA PHE A 35 0.69 2.88 18.10
C PHE A 35 0.42 2.89 16.60
N ALA A 36 0.40 4.07 15.97
CA ALA A 36 0.26 4.18 14.53
C ALA A 36 1.42 3.47 13.79
N ALA A 37 2.66 3.66 14.23
CA ALA A 37 3.82 3.02 13.64
C ALA A 37 3.75 1.49 13.75
N ILE A 38 3.39 0.96 14.94
CA ILE A 38 3.20 -0.47 15.17
C ILE A 38 2.10 -1.02 14.26
N TRP A 39 0.98 -0.30 14.12
CA TRP A 39 -0.12 -0.70 13.25
C TRP A 39 0.30 -0.80 11.77
N TYR A 40 1.02 0.20 11.25
CA TYR A 40 1.52 0.18 9.87
C TYR A 40 2.57 -0.91 9.65
N TRP A 41 3.44 -1.13 10.64
CA TRP A 41 4.43 -2.20 10.60
C TRP A 41 3.77 -3.59 10.57
N LEU A 42 2.78 -3.80 11.44
CA LEU A 42 2.01 -5.04 11.50
C LEU A 42 1.22 -5.28 10.20
N LYS A 43 0.67 -4.23 9.57
CA LYS A 43 0.03 -4.36 8.26
C LYS A 43 1.04 -4.78 7.18
N SER A 44 2.24 -4.20 7.18
CA SER A 44 3.27 -4.48 6.18
C SER A 44 3.82 -5.90 6.27
N ILE A 45 4.02 -6.44 7.47
CA ILE A 45 4.57 -7.80 7.65
C ILE A 45 3.55 -8.90 7.33
N ASN A 46 2.25 -8.56 7.42
CA ASN A 46 1.14 -9.48 7.17
C ASN A 46 0.63 -9.46 5.73
N THR A 47 1.35 -8.80 4.82
CA THR A 47 1.05 -8.80 3.39
C THR A 47 2.21 -9.48 2.67
N GLN A 48 1.95 -10.59 1.99
CA GLN A 48 2.94 -11.32 1.22
C GLN A 48 2.49 -11.47 -0.22
N TYR A 49 3.40 -11.15 -1.14
CA TYR A 49 3.20 -11.25 -2.58
C TYR A 49 4.15 -12.31 -3.14
N LEU A 50 3.59 -13.35 -3.74
CA LEU A 50 4.33 -14.39 -4.44
C LEU A 50 4.00 -14.34 -5.92
N ILE A 51 4.93 -13.81 -6.73
CA ILE A 51 4.79 -13.73 -8.18
C ILE A 51 5.65 -14.84 -8.78
N THR A 52 5.01 -15.78 -9.50
CA THR A 52 5.71 -16.80 -10.30
C THR A 52 5.39 -16.62 -11.78
N SER A 53 5.87 -17.49 -12.66
CA SER A 53 5.63 -17.41 -14.11
C SER A 53 4.26 -17.94 -14.55
N GLN A 54 3.49 -18.52 -13.63
CA GLN A 54 2.20 -19.16 -13.89
C GLN A 54 1.05 -18.53 -13.11
N ARG A 55 1.31 -18.00 -11.92
CA ARG A 55 0.31 -17.47 -11.00
C ARG A 55 0.91 -16.39 -10.10
N ILE A 56 0.03 -15.58 -9.52
CA ILE A 56 0.32 -14.58 -8.50
C ILE A 56 -0.50 -14.99 -7.28
N VAL A 57 0.15 -15.19 -6.15
CA VAL A 57 -0.51 -15.49 -4.88
C VAL A 57 -0.36 -14.28 -3.97
N ILE A 58 -1.48 -13.81 -3.44
CA ILE A 58 -1.57 -12.66 -2.55
C ILE A 58 -2.08 -13.18 -1.22
N GLU A 59 -1.27 -13.08 -0.19
CA GLU A 59 -1.66 -13.44 1.17
C GLU A 59 -1.79 -12.16 2.00
N VAL A 60 -3.00 -11.87 2.48
CA VAL A 60 -3.29 -10.70 3.30
C VAL A 60 -3.98 -11.13 4.59
N GLY A 61 -3.54 -10.57 5.72
CA GLY A 61 -4.32 -10.67 6.96
C GLY A 61 -3.52 -10.78 8.24
N ILE A 62 -4.01 -10.12 9.29
CA ILE A 62 -3.34 -10.05 10.60
C ILE A 62 -3.79 -11.19 11.53
N PHE A 63 -5.09 -11.49 11.54
CA PHE A 63 -5.69 -12.54 12.39
C PHE A 63 -6.30 -13.68 11.58
N SER A 64 -6.92 -13.35 10.45
CA SER A 64 -7.41 -14.30 9.45
C SER A 64 -6.64 -14.04 8.17
N LYS A 65 -6.00 -15.07 7.61
CA LYS A 65 -5.28 -14.98 6.35
C LYS A 65 -6.23 -15.27 5.19
N GLU A 66 -6.39 -14.31 4.33
CA GLU A 66 -7.06 -14.46 3.04
C GLU A 66 -5.98 -14.70 1.97
N ILE A 67 -6.15 -15.77 1.20
CA ILE A 67 -5.23 -16.18 0.14
C ILE A 67 -5.97 -16.06 -1.17
N GLU A 68 -5.54 -15.11 -2.00
CA GLU A 68 -6.05 -14.92 -3.34
C GLU A 68 -5.03 -15.43 -4.35
N THR A 69 -5.47 -16.22 -5.33
CA THR A 69 -4.59 -16.74 -6.38
C THR A 69 -5.11 -16.29 -7.74
N LEU A 70 -4.29 -15.51 -8.44
CA LEU A 70 -4.56 -15.03 -9.79
C LEU A 70 -3.67 -15.77 -10.79
N GLU A 71 -4.25 -16.45 -11.76
CA GLU A 71 -3.47 -17.10 -12.81
C GLU A 71 -2.98 -16.07 -13.84
N ILE A 72 -1.72 -16.20 -14.28
CA ILE A 72 -1.08 -15.19 -15.12
C ILE A 72 -1.72 -15.06 -16.51
N TYR A 73 -2.29 -16.15 -17.05
CA TYR A 73 -2.96 -16.08 -18.35
C TYR A 73 -4.26 -15.25 -18.31
N GLN A 74 -4.84 -15.04 -17.12
CA GLN A 74 -6.05 -14.25 -16.91
C GLN A 74 -5.77 -12.74 -16.83
N ILE A 75 -4.49 -12.34 -16.77
CA ILE A 75 -4.10 -10.93 -16.73
C ILE A 75 -4.26 -10.35 -18.14
N ASP A 76 -5.09 -9.31 -18.27
CA ASP A 76 -5.33 -8.61 -19.52
C ASP A 76 -4.35 -7.48 -19.78
N ASP A 77 -4.14 -6.63 -18.79
CA ASP A 77 -3.21 -5.50 -18.87
C ASP A 77 -2.55 -5.24 -17.51
N ILE A 78 -1.40 -4.56 -17.53
CA ILE A 78 -0.68 -4.16 -16.34
C ILE A 78 -0.43 -2.65 -16.39
N HIS A 79 -0.90 -1.94 -15.37
CA HIS A 79 -0.61 -0.52 -15.19
C HIS A 79 0.38 -0.31 -14.04
N LEU A 80 1.35 0.57 -14.28
CA LEU A 80 2.37 0.96 -13.31
C LEU A 80 1.98 2.29 -12.68
N GLU A 81 1.78 2.30 -11.37
CA GLU A 81 1.45 3.52 -10.63
C GLU A 81 2.56 3.83 -9.61
N LYS A 82 3.18 5.00 -9.76
CA LYS A 82 4.26 5.45 -8.87
C LYS A 82 4.04 6.92 -8.46
N PRO A 83 3.19 7.18 -7.46
CA PRO A 83 2.97 8.53 -6.94
C PRO A 83 4.25 9.11 -6.32
N LEU A 84 4.33 10.44 -6.23
CA LEU A 84 5.54 11.15 -5.80
C LEU A 84 6.08 10.69 -4.44
N ASN A 85 5.20 10.43 -3.48
CA ASN A 85 5.57 9.96 -2.14
C ASN A 85 6.26 8.59 -2.18
N GLN A 86 5.73 7.64 -2.95
CA GLN A 86 6.32 6.32 -3.13
C GLN A 86 7.62 6.38 -3.93
N ARG A 87 7.72 7.33 -4.88
CA ARG A 87 8.97 7.56 -5.62
C ARG A 87 10.12 8.00 -4.70
N ILE A 88 9.82 8.82 -3.68
CA ILE A 88 10.81 9.21 -2.66
C ILE A 88 11.15 8.03 -1.74
N MET A 89 10.16 7.21 -1.38
CA MET A 89 10.35 6.02 -0.54
C MET A 89 10.97 4.82 -1.28
N GLY A 90 11.24 4.94 -2.58
CA GLY A 90 11.80 3.84 -3.38
C GLY A 90 10.81 2.69 -3.63
N THR A 91 9.50 2.95 -3.51
CA THR A 91 8.44 1.95 -3.62
C THR A 91 7.57 2.22 -4.86
N GLY A 92 6.79 1.24 -5.31
CA GLY A 92 5.79 1.43 -6.36
C GLY A 92 4.58 0.50 -6.24
N ASN A 93 3.56 0.75 -7.04
CA ASN A 93 2.36 -0.10 -7.13
C ASN A 93 2.19 -0.65 -8.55
N ILE A 94 1.60 -1.83 -8.64
CA ILE A 94 1.21 -2.46 -9.90
C ILE A 94 -0.28 -2.76 -9.84
N LEU A 95 -1.04 -2.24 -10.80
CA LEU A 95 -2.45 -2.54 -11.01
C LEU A 95 -2.55 -3.58 -12.13
N LEU A 96 -3.08 -4.75 -11.80
CA LEU A 96 -3.37 -5.84 -12.72
C LEU A 96 -4.84 -5.78 -13.10
N VAL A 97 -5.12 -5.67 -14.39
CA VAL A 97 -6.47 -5.81 -14.94
C VAL A 97 -6.63 -7.28 -15.32
N THR A 98 -7.66 -7.93 -14.79
CA THR A 98 -7.89 -9.36 -14.99
C THR A 98 -9.17 -9.59 -15.79
N ARG A 99 -9.25 -10.76 -16.41
CA ARG A 99 -10.45 -11.23 -17.12
C ARG A 99 -11.46 -11.91 -16.21
N ASP A 100 -11.12 -12.13 -14.93
CA ASP A 100 -12.02 -12.72 -13.95
C ASP A 100 -13.10 -11.71 -13.55
N LEU A 101 -14.36 -12.14 -13.61
CA LEU A 101 -15.51 -11.34 -13.21
C LEU A 101 -15.54 -11.07 -11.71
N SER A 102 -14.93 -11.94 -10.92
CA SER A 102 -14.91 -11.85 -9.45
C SER A 102 -13.94 -10.79 -8.95
N ALA A 103 -12.80 -10.63 -9.63
CA ALA A 103 -11.70 -9.75 -9.22
C ALA A 103 -11.12 -8.99 -10.43
N PRO A 104 -11.86 -8.03 -11.03
CA PRO A 104 -11.46 -7.39 -12.29
C PRO A 104 -10.20 -6.51 -12.16
N LYS A 105 -9.86 -6.09 -10.94
CA LYS A 105 -8.71 -5.24 -10.63
C LYS A 105 -8.01 -5.74 -9.37
N VAL A 106 -6.75 -6.10 -9.51
CA VAL A 106 -5.89 -6.56 -8.41
C VAL A 106 -4.73 -5.58 -8.26
N ILE A 107 -4.52 -5.05 -7.06
CA ILE A 107 -3.49 -4.04 -6.79
C ILE A 107 -2.41 -4.66 -5.92
N LEU A 108 -1.18 -4.69 -6.43
CA LEU A 108 0.01 -5.01 -5.67
C LEU A 108 0.61 -3.69 -5.17
N ASP A 109 0.37 -3.37 -3.91
CA ASP A 109 0.83 -2.11 -3.32
C ASP A 109 2.19 -2.23 -2.63
N ARG A 110 2.91 -1.11 -2.59
CA ARG A 110 4.14 -0.94 -1.83
C ARG A 110 5.24 -1.97 -2.12
N LEU A 111 5.40 -2.33 -3.39
CA LEU A 111 6.48 -3.19 -3.83
C LEU A 111 7.83 -2.47 -3.69
N PRO A 112 8.82 -3.04 -2.97
CA PRO A 112 10.12 -2.40 -2.72
C PRO A 112 11.09 -2.48 -3.91
N ILE A 113 10.71 -3.24 -4.95
CA ILE A 113 11.47 -3.42 -6.18
C ILE A 113 11.14 -2.31 -7.19
N ASP A 114 12.01 -2.13 -8.19
CA ASP A 114 11.64 -1.33 -9.36
C ASP A 114 10.49 -2.01 -10.11
N VAL A 115 9.28 -1.50 -9.89
CA VAL A 115 8.05 -1.97 -10.55
C VAL A 115 8.16 -1.98 -12.08
N ARG A 116 9.02 -1.12 -12.67
CA ARG A 116 9.29 -1.13 -14.12
C ARG A 116 9.98 -2.41 -14.56
N GLU A 117 10.99 -2.84 -13.81
CA GLU A 117 11.74 -4.06 -14.11
C GLU A 117 10.85 -5.29 -13.97
N LEU A 118 10.07 -5.34 -12.88
CA LEU A 118 9.09 -6.40 -12.66
C LEU A 118 8.07 -6.48 -13.80
N TYR A 119 7.57 -5.34 -14.28
CA TYR A 119 6.71 -5.31 -15.46
C TYR A 119 7.39 -5.91 -16.71
N GLU A 120 8.64 -5.53 -16.99
CA GLU A 120 9.37 -6.05 -18.15
C GLU A 120 9.60 -7.56 -18.06
N GLN A 121 9.79 -8.10 -16.85
CA GLN A 121 9.90 -9.54 -16.61
C GLN A 121 8.56 -10.28 -16.71
N MET A 122 7.47 -9.66 -16.23
CA MET A 122 6.14 -10.27 -16.27
C MET A 122 5.56 -10.33 -17.68
N ARG A 123 5.84 -9.34 -18.52
CA ARG A 123 5.32 -9.25 -19.90
C ARG A 123 5.56 -10.52 -20.73
N PRO A 124 6.80 -11.06 -20.88
CA PRO A 124 7.03 -12.29 -21.61
C PRO A 124 6.38 -13.50 -20.94
N CYS A 125 6.32 -13.56 -19.60
CA CYS A 125 5.63 -14.64 -18.89
C CYS A 125 4.13 -14.69 -19.21
N ILE A 126 3.47 -13.53 -19.28
CA ILE A 126 2.05 -13.43 -19.67
C ILE A 126 1.85 -13.93 -21.10
N GLN A 127 2.67 -13.45 -22.04
CA GLN A 127 2.59 -13.88 -23.44
C GLN A 127 2.78 -15.38 -23.58
N GLN A 128 3.76 -15.94 -22.88
CA GLN A 128 4.04 -17.38 -22.88
C GLN A 128 2.90 -18.18 -22.22
N ALA A 129 2.33 -17.68 -21.12
CA ALA A 129 1.20 -18.32 -20.46
C ALA A 129 -0.05 -18.35 -21.35
N ARG A 130 -0.37 -17.25 -22.04
CA ARG A 130 -1.47 -17.19 -23.00
C ARG A 130 -1.27 -18.12 -24.19
N PHE A 131 -0.05 -18.19 -24.72
CA PHE A 131 0.28 -19.10 -25.82
C PHE A 131 0.10 -20.56 -25.40
N ARG A 132 0.60 -20.95 -24.22
CA ARG A 132 0.41 -22.30 -23.67
C ARG A 132 -1.06 -22.64 -23.45
N TYR A 133 -1.85 -21.69 -22.94
CA TYR A 133 -3.28 -21.88 -22.74
C TYR A 133 -4.00 -22.11 -24.07
N ARG A 134 -3.69 -21.32 -25.10
CA ARG A 134 -4.30 -21.44 -26.43
C ARG A 134 -3.99 -22.78 -27.09
N ILE A 135 -2.74 -23.26 -27.06
CA ILE A 135 -2.38 -24.56 -27.62
C ILE A 135 -3.14 -25.69 -26.93
N ARG A 136 -3.24 -25.63 -25.59
CA ARG A 136 -3.98 -26.65 -24.82
C ARG A 136 -5.46 -26.72 -25.20
N ASP A 137 -6.06 -25.58 -25.51
CA ASP A 137 -7.45 -25.49 -25.97
C ASP A 137 -7.61 -26.08 -27.39
N GLU A 138 -6.70 -25.73 -28.30
CA GLU A 138 -6.69 -26.23 -29.68
C GLU A 138 -6.38 -27.75 -29.78
N GLU A 139 -5.57 -28.31 -28.87
CA GLU A 139 -5.28 -29.76 -28.80
C GLU A 139 -6.40 -30.60 -28.15
N ASN A 140 -7.38 -29.98 -27.46
CA ASN A 140 -8.49 -30.69 -26.83
C ASN A 140 -9.87 -30.42 -27.49
N PRO A 141 -10.06 -30.69 -28.79
CA PRO A 141 -11.34 -30.43 -29.48
C PRO A 141 -12.45 -31.45 -29.16
N ARG A 142 -12.30 -32.30 -28.11
CA ARG A 142 -13.15 -33.50 -27.90
C ARG A 142 -14.37 -33.34 -27.00
N GLU A 143 -14.72 -32.15 -26.52
CA GLU A 143 -15.89 -31.95 -25.65
C GLU A 143 -17.04 -31.15 -26.30
N LEU A 144 -17.01 -30.93 -27.63
CA LEU A 144 -18.07 -30.24 -28.39
C LEU A 144 -18.81 -31.15 -29.40
N LEU A 145 -18.81 -32.47 -29.18
CA LEU A 145 -19.71 -33.44 -29.82
C LEU A 145 -20.65 -34.04 -28.77
#